data_AF-A0A2X1L1U4-F1
#
_entry.id   AF-A0A2X1L1U4-F1
#
_cell.length_a   1.000
_cell.length_b   1.000
_cell.length_c   1.000
_cell.angle_alpha   90.00
_cell.angle_beta   90.00
_cell.angle_gamma   90.00
#
_symmetry.space_group_name_H-M   'P 1'
#
loop_
_entity.id
_entity.type
_entity.pdbx_description
1 polymer ?
#
loop_
_entity_poly.entity_id
_entity_poly.type
_entity_poly.pdbx_seq_one_letter_code
_entity_poly.pdbx_strand_id
1 'polypeptide(L)' 'MTYDLSEEKLMKLKYKSQHGDSEASFRLYQYYCFTKNNIDKQLRFLERSASQGNVTAQFNYGVFLLDTKSNIIRIL' A
#
# COMPACT_ATOMS: atom_id res chain seq x y z
N MET A 1 0.28 -18.37 -1.02
CA MET A 1 -0.61 -17.42 -0.31
C MET A 1 -1.47 -16.73 -1.35
N THR A 2 -2.79 -16.91 -1.32
CA THR A 2 -3.68 -16.21 -2.24
C THR A 2 -3.99 -14.83 -1.67
N TYR A 3 -3.73 -13.80 -2.46
CA TYR A 3 -4.07 -12.42 -2.10
C TYR A 3 -5.52 -12.09 -2.38
N ASP A 4 -6.26 -12.98 -3.04
CA ASP A 4 -7.68 -12.81 -3.29
C ASP A 4 -8.48 -12.77 -1.98
N LEU A 5 -9.42 -11.83 -1.89
CA LEU A 5 -10.17 -11.52 -0.68
C LEU A 5 -11.66 -11.54 -1.01
N SER A 6 -12.44 -12.25 -0.20
CA SER A 6 -13.90 -12.08 -0.19
C SER A 6 -14.26 -10.63 0.11
N GLU A 7 -15.44 -10.19 -0.33
CA GLU A 7 -15.93 -8.83 -0.08
C GLU A 7 -15.97 -8.51 1.42
N GLU A 8 -16.42 -9.46 2.25
CA GLU A 8 -16.45 -9.31 3.70
C GLU A 8 -15.04 -9.05 4.27
N LYS A 9 -14.05 -9.85 3.85
CA LYS A 9 -12.67 -9.70 4.32
C LYS A 9 -12.07 -8.39 3.84
N LEU A 10 -12.38 -7.98 2.61
CA LEU A 10 -11.97 -6.69 2.06
C LEU A 10 -12.57 -5.52 2.87
N MET A 11 -13.85 -5.59 3.24
CA MET A 11 -14.51 -4.57 4.05
C MET A 11 -13.92 -4.48 5.46
N LYS A 12 -13.67 -5.63 6.10
CA LYS A 12 -13.01 -5.69 7.42
C LYS A 12 -11.61 -5.08 7.39
N LEU A 13 -10.83 -5.35 6.36
CA LEU A 13 -9.50 -4.76 6.18
C LEU A 13 -9.58 -3.25 5.93
N LYS A 14 -10.53 -2.77 5.12
CA LYS A 14 -10.74 -1.34 4.89
C LYS A 14 -11.08 -0.61 6.18
N TYR A 15 -11.97 -1.17 6.99
CA TYR A 15 -12.33 -0.61 8.30
C TYR A 15 -11.10 -0.51 9.21
N LYS A 16 -10.35 -1.61 9.39
CA LYS A 16 -9.14 -1.62 10.21
C LYS A 16 -8.08 -0.63 9.71
N SER A 17 -7.85 -0.60 8.40
CA SER A 17 -6.94 0.35 7.74
C SER A 17 -7.33 1.81 8.02
N GLN A 18 -8.62 2.13 8.07
CA GLN A 18 -9.08 3.48 8.44
C GLN A 18 -8.81 3.83 9.91
N HIS A 19 -8.69 2.83 10.78
CA HIS A 19 -8.52 2.99 12.23
C HIS A 19 -7.10 2.71 12.72
N GLY A 20 -6.09 2.90 11.85
CA GLY A 20 -4.69 2.86 12.25
C GLY A 20 -4.02 1.48 12.18
N ASP A 21 -4.71 0.44 11.74
CA ASP A 21 -4.11 -0.89 11.58
C ASP A 21 -3.21 -0.91 10.33
N SER A 22 -1.90 -0.73 10.57
CA SER A 22 -0.88 -0.63 9.55
C SER A 22 -0.71 -1.91 8.73
N GLU A 23 -0.93 -3.07 9.36
CA GLU A 23 -0.93 -4.39 8.72
C GLU A 23 -2.16 -4.58 7.83
N ALA A 24 -3.33 -4.10 8.24
CA ALA A 24 -4.52 -4.10 7.39
C ALA A 24 -4.33 -3.22 6.14
N SER A 25 -3.71 -2.04 6.30
CA SER A 25 -3.31 -1.20 5.17
C SER A 25 -2.31 -1.91 4.25
N PHE A 26 -1.32 -2.62 4.80
CA PHE A 26 -0.34 -3.35 4.00
C PHE A 26 -0.96 -4.51 3.22
N ARG A 27 -1.91 -5.23 3.81
CA ARG A 27 -2.66 -6.30 3.12
C ARG A 27 -3.53 -5.77 1.98
N LEU A 28 -4.12 -4.59 2.14
CA LEU A 28 -4.84 -3.93 1.05
C LEU A 28 -3.90 -3.53 -0.07
N TYR A 29 -2.70 -3.02 0.24
CA TYR A 29 -1.65 -2.79 -0.75
C TYR A 29 -1.34 -4.07 -1.55
N GLN A 30 -1.06 -5.19 -0.87
CA GLN A 30 -0.77 -6.47 -1.51
C GLN A 30 -1.93 -6.96 -2.40
N TYR A 31 -3.18 -6.85 -1.93
CA TYR A 31 -4.36 -7.18 -2.73
C TYR A 31 -4.43 -6.37 -4.03
N TYR A 32 -4.20 -5.05 -3.95
CA TYR A 32 -4.23 -4.20 -5.14
C TYR A 32 -3.01 -4.40 -6.06
N CYS A 33 -1.87 -4.89 -5.54
CA CYS A 33 -0.71 -5.29 -6.35
C CYS A 33 -0.99 -6.59 -7.11
N PHE A 34 -1.34 -7.65 -6.38
CA PHE A 34 -1.28 -9.01 -6.90
C PHE A 34 -2.60 -9.54 -7.44
N THR A 35 -3.73 -8.89 -7.14
CA THR A 35 -5.05 -9.36 -7.58
C THR A 35 -5.75 -8.39 -8.51
N LYS A 36 -5.83 -7.11 -8.14
CA LYS A 36 -6.58 -6.12 -8.94
C LYS A 36 -5.70 -5.27 -9.86
N ASN A 37 -4.38 -5.27 -9.65
CA ASN A 37 -3.40 -4.45 -10.36
C ASN A 37 -3.82 -2.98 -10.52
N ASN A 38 -4.32 -2.36 -9.44
CA ASN A 38 -4.79 -0.96 -9.44
C ASN A 38 -3.74 -0.06 -8.77
N ILE A 39 -2.94 0.65 -9.57
CA ILE A 39 -1.77 1.40 -9.12
C ILE A 39 -2.15 2.49 -8.10
N ASP A 40 -3.23 3.25 -8.34
CA ASP A 40 -3.65 4.33 -7.43
C ASP A 40 -3.94 3.79 -6.02
N LYS A 41 -4.64 2.65 -5.94
CA LYS A 41 -4.96 2.03 -4.66
C LYS A 41 -3.73 1.37 -4.03
N GLN A 42 -2.84 0.78 -4.83
CA GLN A 42 -1.57 0.27 -4.31
C GLN A 42 -0.83 1.38 -3.56
N LEU A 43 -0.56 2.51 -4.23
CA LEU A 43 0.19 3.61 -3.64
C LEU A 43 -0.52 4.20 -2.42
N ARG A 44 -1.83 4.42 -2.51
CA ARG A 44 -2.62 4.95 -1.39
C ARG A 44 -2.54 4.07 -0.14
N PHE A 45 -2.63 2.74 -0.29
CA PHE A 45 -2.56 1.82 0.85
C PHE A 45 -1.13 1.59 1.34
N LEU A 46 -0.14 1.67 0.45
CA LEU A 46 1.28 1.63 0.80
C LEU A 46 1.67 2.84 1.66
N GLU A 47 1.35 4.05 1.19
CA GLU A 47 1.57 5.31 1.91
C GLU A 47 0.88 5.28 3.28
N ARG A 48 -0.39 4.88 3.33
CA ARG A 48 -1.13 4.77 4.59
C ARG A 48 -0.50 3.76 5.55
N SER A 49 -0.08 2.61 5.05
CA SER A 49 0.58 1.59 5.87
C SER A 49 1.90 2.11 6.46
N ALA A 50 2.68 2.83 5.64
CA ALA A 50 3.91 3.48 6.06
C ALA A 50 3.68 4.53 7.15
N SER A 51 2.67 5.40 6.97
CA SER A 51 2.33 6.46 7.94
C SER A 51 1.77 5.91 9.26
N GLN A 52 1.18 4.72 9.24
CA GLN A 52 0.70 3.99 10.42
C GLN A 52 1.80 3.15 11.11
N GLY A 53 3.05 3.19 10.62
CA GLY A 53 4.18 2.57 11.31
C GLY A 53 4.53 1.15 10.86
N ASN A 54 4.03 0.67 9.71
CA ASN A 54 4.49 -0.62 9.18
C ASN A 54 5.90 -0.47 8.58
N VAL A 55 6.90 -1.10 9.20
CA VAL A 55 8.31 -0.97 8.81
C VAL A 55 8.57 -1.40 7.36
N THR A 56 7.93 -2.48 6.89
CA THR A 56 8.05 -2.94 5.51
C THR A 56 7.46 -1.92 4.53
N ALA A 57 6.30 -1.36 4.86
CA ALA A 57 5.68 -0.33 4.04
C ALA A 57 6.51 0.97 4.03
N GLN A 58 7.09 1.36 5.16
CA GLN A 58 7.97 2.53 5.25
C GLN A 58 9.18 2.40 4.32
N PHE A 59 9.84 1.24 4.32
CA PHE A 59 10.94 0.96 3.40
C PHE A 59 10.48 1.04 1.93
N ASN A 60 9.42 0.31 1.58
CA ASN A 60 8.91 0.26 0.21
C ASN A 60 8.45 1.63 -0.29
N TYR A 61 7.77 2.40 0.55
CA TYR A 61 7.31 3.75 0.21
C TYR A 61 8.50 4.71 0.06
N GLY A 62 9.53 4.59 0.91
CA GLY A 62 10.77 5.34 0.78
C GLY A 62 11.48 5.08 -0.56
N VAL A 63 11.57 3.82 -0.99
CA VAL A 63 12.13 3.44 -2.30
C VAL A 63 11.30 4.06 -3.44
N PHE A 64 9.97 3.97 -3.37
CA PHE A 64 9.09 4.59 -4.36
C PHE A 64 9.30 6.11 -4.49
N LEU A 65 9.45 6.82 -3.37
CA LEU A 65 9.70 8.26 -3.37
C LEU A 65 11.07 8.62 -3.96
N LEU A 66 12.11 7.82 -3.70
CA LEU A 66 13.44 8.05 -4.26
C LEU A 66 13.47 7.83 -5.78
N ASP A 67 12.79 6.80 -6.27
CA ASP A 67 12.66 6.54 -7.71
C ASP A 67 11.90 7.68 -8.41
N THR A 68 10.77 8.09 -7.85
CA THR A 68 9.97 9.22 -8.37
C THR A 68 10.79 10.51 -8.43
N LYS A 69 11.56 10.81 -7.37
CA LYS A 69 12.45 12.00 -7.35
C LYS A 69 13.58 11.90 -8.36
N SER A 70 14.16 10.71 -8.56
CA SER A 70 15.20 10.48 -9.56
C SER A 70 14.68 10.69 -10.99
N ASN A 71 13.43 10.30 -11.25
CA ASN A 71 12.76 10.56 -12.52
C ASN A 71 12.48 12.06 -12.74
N ILE A 72 12.14 12.81 -11.69
CA ILE A 72 11.99 14.28 -11.79
C ILE A 72 13.34 14.95 -12.06
N ILE A 73 14.41 14.56 -11.36
CA ILE A 73 15.75 15.17 -11.52
C ILE A 73 16.36 14.86 -12.89
N ARG A 74 16.05 13.71 -13.50
CA ARG A 74 16.56 13.35 -14.84
C ARG A 74 15.92 14.13 -16.01
N ILE A 75 14.80 14.80 -15.78
CA ILE A 75 14.04 15.50 -16.83
C ILE A 75 14.26 17.03 -16.78
N LEU A 76 14.93 17.54 -15.73
CA LEU A 76 15.34 18.93 -15.58
C LEU A 76 16.81 19.11 -15.96
#